data_AF-A0AAJ6HSL3-F1
#
_entry.id   AF-A0AAJ6HSL3-F1
#
_cell.length_a   1.000
_cell.length_b   1.000
_cell.length_c   1.000
_cell.angle_alpha   90.00
_cell.angle_beta   90.00
_cell.angle_gamma   90.00
#
_symmetry.space_group_name_H-M   'P 1'
#
loop_
_entity.id
_entity.type
_entity.pdbx_description
1 polymer ?
#
loop_
_entity_poly.entity_id
_entity_poly.type
_entity_poly.pdbx_seq_one_letter_code
_entity_poly.pdbx_strand_id
1 'polypeptide(L)'
;MAYPLMCQSELSRSVRRASRYFLAGVLVTAIAAISVLGVQQSIDEFGPSWRAATGHGVAGAFTPERVDAAGRGGRRQEWRGTFVSTDQRIIRRDVVLDTPPDRMRIDLTVHARDTGARRVVYGEGTPIAPVKSLAVLVLMAFGCGLAAWRPGGWWLVGRLRRSGGRGAAARRQQGSSNDHRQATRDSKALRESTVAGLSRPAREAAGKPTQTTEPLPVRRLRASTDGPCPTVVHMDDHEVVRLKIVGLNSIAHLLPKARGRCGVYELTFADGQRYVGQAVDVVTRFCAHRRTWSDIVEIAFERVSRAQLDKVERDQIRRREAAGVQLRNVVHTTGRLGASELDVLLPSAEQRRWLADHQPGIVRLGDRPVDSVLQHRSRHRFNRLQADPRFTDELARLVGAYLRVAMPVPELTELSYWTVSALPSTSAATYPRLLTVSVHALETLFVYHERHTPQELQIRLNIDGATARSHLRTRIGLALMRPVEAHYRIRPGVLGLHFTSMRSAYDALTRPGIIKAARQLNLDLMRKGPALNWKTHCPDLVEHVLSV
;
A
#
# COMPACT_ATOMS: atom_id res chain seq x y z
N MET A 1 47.54 -35.54 47.87
CA MET A 1 47.02 -34.16 48.03
C MET A 1 46.25 -33.78 46.77
N ALA A 2 45.13 -33.06 46.89
CA ALA A 2 44.40 -32.52 45.74
C ALA A 2 43.76 -31.17 46.13
N TYR A 3 44.04 -30.11 45.35
CA TYR A 3 43.46 -28.78 45.53
C TYR A 3 42.33 -28.52 44.50
N PRO A 4 41.34 -27.66 44.79
CA PRO A 4 40.08 -27.63 44.05
C PRO A 4 40.08 -26.69 42.83
N LEU A 5 39.80 -27.23 41.64
CA LEU A 5 39.69 -26.47 40.38
C LEU A 5 38.36 -25.69 40.19
N MET A 6 37.36 -25.87 41.06
CA MET A 6 35.99 -25.37 40.80
C MET A 6 35.83 -23.83 40.90
N CYS A 7 36.68 -23.14 41.65
CA CYS A 7 36.44 -21.75 42.07
C CYS A 7 36.52 -20.70 40.93
N GLN A 8 37.45 -20.85 39.97
CA GLN A 8 37.68 -19.80 38.95
C GLN A 8 36.54 -19.65 37.94
N SER A 9 35.73 -20.68 37.72
CA SER A 9 34.65 -20.65 36.72
C SER A 9 33.56 -19.63 37.05
N GLU A 10 33.19 -19.51 38.32
CA GLU A 10 32.14 -18.62 38.84
C GLU A 10 32.58 -17.14 38.82
N LEU A 11 33.79 -16.85 39.30
CA LEU A 11 34.40 -15.51 39.26
C LEU A 11 34.43 -14.93 37.83
N SER A 12 34.82 -15.76 36.85
CA SER A 12 34.83 -15.34 35.46
C SER A 12 33.42 -14.98 34.91
N ARG A 13 32.35 -15.56 35.47
CA ARG A 13 30.96 -15.30 35.08
C ARG A 13 30.40 -14.07 35.78
N SER A 14 30.74 -13.82 37.05
CA SER A 14 30.30 -12.63 37.79
C SER A 14 30.91 -11.35 37.20
N VAL A 15 32.23 -11.34 36.92
CA VAL A 15 32.92 -10.20 36.29
C VAL A 15 32.34 -9.90 34.90
N ARG A 16 32.10 -10.94 34.07
CA ARG A 16 31.46 -10.79 32.74
C ARG A 16 29.98 -10.41 32.78
N ARG A 17 29.30 -10.54 33.93
CA ARG A 17 27.97 -9.95 34.15
C ARG A 17 28.09 -8.49 34.58
N ALA A 18 28.98 -8.19 35.54
CA ALA A 18 29.22 -6.83 36.04
C ALA A 18 29.64 -5.86 34.92
N SER A 19 30.59 -6.24 34.06
CA SER A 19 31.02 -5.39 32.95
C SER A 19 29.90 -5.12 31.93
N ARG A 20 29.00 -6.09 31.69
CA ARG A 20 27.84 -5.92 30.80
C ARG A 20 26.78 -4.99 31.39
N TYR A 21 26.58 -5.00 32.71
CA TYR A 21 25.70 -4.04 33.38
C TYR A 21 26.31 -2.63 33.42
N PHE A 22 27.62 -2.51 33.66
CA PHE A 22 28.34 -1.22 33.61
C PHE A 22 28.27 -0.60 32.21
N LEU A 23 28.62 -1.35 31.17
CA LEU A 23 28.58 -0.89 29.77
C LEU A 23 27.15 -0.52 29.33
N ALA A 24 26.14 -1.28 29.77
CA ALA A 24 24.74 -0.93 29.52
C ALA A 24 24.31 0.35 30.25
N GLY A 25 24.82 0.60 31.47
CA GLY A 25 24.60 1.85 32.20
C GLY A 25 25.17 3.05 31.46
N VAL A 26 26.46 3.00 31.10
CA VAL A 26 27.15 4.04 30.31
C VAL A 26 26.42 4.32 29.00
N LEU A 27 25.99 3.29 28.27
CA LEU A 27 25.25 3.44 27.02
C LEU A 27 23.89 4.15 27.22
N VAL A 28 23.14 3.81 28.27
CA VAL A 28 21.86 4.48 28.60
C VAL A 28 22.10 5.95 28.98
N THR A 29 23.13 6.25 29.76
CA THR A 29 23.47 7.65 30.12
C THR A 29 23.89 8.46 28.90
N ALA A 30 24.68 7.88 27.99
CA ALA A 30 25.08 8.53 26.74
C ALA A 30 23.86 8.79 25.83
N ILE A 31 22.95 7.82 25.68
CA ILE A 31 21.70 8.00 24.94
C ILE A 31 20.86 9.12 25.56
N ALA A 32 20.71 9.16 26.88
CA ALA A 32 19.97 10.22 27.56
C ALA A 32 20.57 11.63 27.33
N ALA A 33 21.90 11.77 27.39
CA ALA A 33 22.58 13.03 27.12
C ALA A 33 22.39 13.48 25.66
N ILE A 34 22.52 12.57 24.69
CA ILE A 34 22.26 12.83 23.27
C ILE A 34 20.79 13.22 23.04
N SER A 35 19.84 12.58 23.74
CA SER A 35 18.42 12.94 23.67
C SER A 35 18.15 14.35 24.18
N VAL A 36 18.75 14.78 25.30
CA VAL A 36 18.60 16.14 25.83
C VAL A 36 19.16 17.18 24.86
N LEU A 37 20.36 16.96 24.32
CA LEU A 37 20.98 17.88 23.34
C LEU A 37 20.15 17.97 22.05
N GLY A 38 19.64 16.84 21.54
CA GLY A 38 18.78 16.81 20.36
C GLY A 38 17.42 17.48 20.59
N VAL A 39 16.87 17.39 21.81
CA VAL A 39 15.65 18.11 22.21
C VAL A 39 15.88 19.62 22.25
N GLN A 40 17.01 20.09 22.81
CA GLN A 40 17.35 21.52 22.82
C GLN A 40 17.48 22.08 21.39
N GLN A 41 18.26 21.43 20.52
CA GLN A 41 18.37 21.83 19.11
C GLN A 41 17.03 21.81 18.37
N SER A 42 16.16 20.83 18.67
CA SER A 42 14.82 20.76 18.07
C SER A 42 13.90 21.91 18.52
N ILE A 43 14.04 22.40 19.76
CA ILE A 43 13.25 23.52 20.29
C ILE A 43 13.65 24.83 19.62
N ASP A 44 14.96 25.07 19.46
CA ASP A 44 15.51 26.27 18.83
C ASP A 44 15.05 26.44 17.36
N GLU A 45 14.90 25.33 16.61
CA GLU A 45 14.36 25.33 15.25
C GLU A 45 12.82 25.34 15.19
N PHE A 46 12.15 24.70 16.15
CA PHE A 46 10.68 24.60 16.18
C PHE A 46 9.99 25.90 16.57
N GLY A 47 10.49 26.62 17.59
CA GLY A 47 9.86 27.85 18.07
C GLY A 47 9.70 28.96 17.01
N PRO A 48 10.71 29.24 16.17
CA PRO A 48 10.60 30.22 15.08
C PRO A 48 9.75 29.74 13.89
N SER A 49 9.80 28.46 13.53
CA SER A 49 9.02 27.89 12.42
C SER A 49 7.53 27.71 12.77
N TRP A 50 7.20 27.31 14.00
CA TRP A 50 5.82 27.26 14.51
C TRP A 50 5.16 28.64 14.51
N ARG A 51 5.89 29.69 14.95
CA ARG A 51 5.39 31.07 14.91
C ARG A 51 5.06 31.53 13.48
N ALA A 52 5.89 31.20 12.50
CA ALA A 52 5.61 31.52 11.10
C ALA A 52 4.37 30.79 10.58
N ALA A 53 4.26 29.49 10.85
CA ALA A 53 3.13 28.65 10.44
C ALA A 53 1.79 29.04 11.12
N THR A 54 1.84 29.71 12.26
CA THR A 54 0.66 30.30 12.95
C THR A 54 0.40 31.76 12.59
N GLY A 55 1.11 32.31 11.59
CA GLY A 55 0.91 33.66 11.07
C GLY A 55 1.60 34.78 11.88
N HIS A 56 2.31 34.45 12.95
CA HIS A 56 3.13 35.42 13.69
C HIS A 56 4.45 35.73 12.97
N GLY A 57 5.05 36.88 13.30
CA GLY A 57 6.24 37.41 12.63
C GLY A 57 5.91 38.50 11.61
N VAL A 58 6.93 39.25 11.21
CA VAL A 58 6.82 40.38 10.28
C VAL A 58 6.65 39.83 8.87
N ALA A 59 5.55 40.20 8.21
CA ALA A 59 5.30 39.87 6.81
C ALA A 59 6.17 40.71 5.87
N GLY A 60 6.50 40.15 4.72
CA GLY A 60 7.28 40.83 3.70
C GLY A 60 7.48 39.99 2.43
N ALA A 61 8.48 40.37 1.66
CA ALA A 61 8.90 39.70 0.44
C ALA A 61 10.35 39.22 0.57
N PHE A 62 10.62 38.01 0.10
CA PHE A 62 11.97 37.46 -0.05
C PHE A 62 12.34 37.38 -1.53
N THR A 63 13.45 38.02 -1.89
CA THR A 63 14.06 37.96 -3.23
C THR A 63 15.29 37.04 -3.16
N PRO A 64 15.30 35.89 -3.85
CA PRO A 64 16.49 35.04 -3.94
C PRO A 64 17.61 35.72 -4.76
N GLU A 65 18.85 35.42 -4.40
CA GLU A 65 20.07 35.91 -5.05
C GLU A 65 20.97 34.75 -5.50
N ARG A 66 21.03 33.66 -4.71
CA ARG A 66 21.78 32.43 -5.05
C ARG A 66 21.12 31.16 -4.52
N VAL A 67 21.55 30.02 -5.05
CA VAL A 67 21.12 28.68 -4.61
C VAL A 67 22.34 27.86 -4.24
N ASP A 68 22.49 27.54 -2.96
CA ASP A 68 23.58 26.72 -2.45
C ASP A 68 23.16 25.24 -2.39
N ALA A 69 24.07 24.32 -2.73
CA ALA A 69 23.82 22.88 -2.66
C ALA A 69 24.11 22.34 -1.25
N ALA A 70 23.09 21.79 -0.59
CA ALA A 70 23.12 21.39 0.80
C ALA A 70 22.85 19.89 1.02
N GLY A 71 23.30 19.39 2.18
CA GLY A 71 23.11 18.01 2.60
C GLY A 71 24.02 16.99 1.90
N ARG A 72 23.97 15.74 2.38
CA ARG A 72 24.86 14.65 1.95
C ARG A 72 24.60 14.31 0.46
N GLY A 73 25.52 14.71 -0.41
CA GLY A 73 25.38 14.54 -1.87
C GLY A 73 24.56 15.63 -2.58
N GLY A 74 24.44 16.83 -2.00
CA GLY A 74 23.91 18.03 -2.69
C GLY A 74 22.44 17.98 -3.10
N ARG A 75 21.65 17.05 -2.53
CA ARG A 75 20.24 16.82 -2.90
C ARG A 75 19.24 17.85 -2.35
N ARG A 76 19.66 18.76 -1.46
CA ARG A 76 18.84 19.89 -0.99
C ARG A 76 19.35 21.18 -1.62
N GLN A 77 18.44 22.05 -2.04
CA GLN A 77 18.75 23.41 -2.46
C GLN A 77 18.44 24.37 -1.31
N GLU A 78 19.39 25.23 -0.95
CA GLU A 78 19.19 26.35 -0.01
C GLU A 78 19.13 27.66 -0.79
N TRP A 79 17.97 28.30 -0.75
CA TRP A 79 17.72 29.58 -1.43
C TRP A 79 18.14 30.72 -0.52
N ARG A 80 19.15 31.49 -0.92
CA ARG A 80 19.65 32.66 -0.15
C ARG A 80 19.41 33.95 -0.90
N GLY A 81 19.13 35.01 -0.16
CA GLY A 81 18.96 36.35 -0.72
C GLY A 81 18.53 37.36 0.34
N THR A 82 17.71 38.32 -0.06
CA THR A 82 17.28 39.45 0.78
C THR A 82 15.78 39.41 1.06
N PHE A 83 15.43 39.54 2.35
CA PHE A 83 14.08 39.80 2.82
C PHE A 83 13.86 41.29 3.09
N VAL A 84 12.68 41.80 2.71
CA VAL A 84 12.21 43.17 2.99
C VAL A 84 10.80 43.08 3.58
N SER A 85 10.55 43.73 4.71
CA SER A 85 9.21 43.80 5.33
C SER A 85 8.21 44.59 4.47
N THR A 86 6.91 44.32 4.64
CA THR A 86 5.85 45.02 3.89
C THR A 86 5.85 46.54 4.14
N ASP A 87 6.30 46.99 5.32
CA ASP A 87 6.47 48.41 5.65
C ASP A 87 7.86 48.98 5.28
N GLN A 88 8.69 48.19 4.60
CA GLN A 88 10.07 48.47 4.16
C GLN A 88 11.08 48.83 5.27
N ARG A 89 10.69 48.77 6.56
CA ARG A 89 11.56 49.14 7.68
C ARG A 89 12.60 48.08 8.05
N ILE A 90 12.38 46.81 7.72
CA ILE A 90 13.28 45.70 8.04
C ILE A 90 13.80 45.10 6.74
N ILE A 91 15.12 45.22 6.53
CA ILE A 91 15.84 44.63 5.40
C ILE A 91 16.88 43.67 5.95
N ARG A 92 16.85 42.39 5.53
CA ARG A 92 17.80 41.35 5.96
C ARG A 92 18.38 40.63 4.76
N ARG A 93 19.68 40.83 4.52
CA ARG A 93 20.47 40.20 3.45
C ARG A 93 21.10 38.89 3.94
N ASP A 94 21.50 38.00 3.02
CA ASP A 94 22.08 36.68 3.31
C ASP A 94 21.21 35.81 4.26
N VAL A 95 19.89 35.88 4.10
CA VAL A 95 18.94 34.99 4.79
C VAL A 95 18.55 33.81 3.88
N VAL A 96 18.32 32.65 4.50
CA VAL A 96 17.80 31.45 3.84
C VAL A 96 16.26 31.49 3.85
N LEU A 97 15.63 31.19 2.72
CA LEU A 97 14.20 30.88 2.68
C LEU A 97 13.96 29.42 3.07
N ASP A 98 13.33 29.19 4.22
CA ASP A 98 12.75 27.89 4.55
C ASP A 98 11.33 27.76 3.97
N THR A 99 10.95 26.52 3.66
CA THR A 99 9.69 26.18 2.95
C THR A 99 9.48 26.99 1.64
N PRO A 100 10.41 26.90 0.66
CA PRO A 100 10.23 27.48 -0.68
C PRO A 100 9.12 26.76 -1.48
N PRO A 101 8.44 27.45 -2.42
CA PRO A 101 7.43 26.84 -3.30
C PRO A 101 8.04 25.92 -4.37
N ASP A 102 7.25 24.97 -4.88
CA ASP A 102 7.62 23.93 -5.86
C ASP A 102 8.25 24.43 -7.18
N ARG A 103 8.19 25.73 -7.47
CA ARG A 103 8.71 26.36 -8.70
C ARG A 103 9.61 27.57 -8.41
N MET A 104 10.33 27.54 -7.29
CA MET A 104 11.28 28.58 -6.91
C MET A 104 12.38 28.78 -7.98
N ARG A 105 12.76 30.03 -8.23
CA ARG A 105 13.79 30.46 -9.20
C ARG A 105 14.34 31.84 -8.82
N ILE A 106 15.54 32.20 -9.31
CA ILE A 106 16.29 33.38 -8.82
C ILE A 106 15.61 34.73 -9.17
N ASP A 107 14.74 34.76 -10.17
CA ASP A 107 13.93 35.95 -10.51
C ASP A 107 12.55 35.97 -9.80
N LEU A 108 12.19 34.92 -9.05
CA LEU A 108 10.90 34.83 -8.36
C LEU A 108 11.00 35.33 -6.91
N THR A 109 10.60 36.58 -6.71
CA THR A 109 10.29 37.11 -5.37
C THR A 109 9.03 36.45 -4.82
N VAL A 110 9.04 36.06 -3.54
CA VAL A 110 7.93 35.35 -2.88
C VAL A 110 7.54 36.01 -1.54
N HIS A 111 6.30 35.83 -1.11
CA HIS A 111 5.90 36.21 0.24
C HIS A 111 6.58 35.34 1.30
N ALA A 112 7.02 35.98 2.37
CA ALA A 112 7.70 35.34 3.48
C ALA A 112 7.41 36.06 4.81
N ARG A 113 7.70 35.39 5.93
CA ARG A 113 7.63 35.93 7.29
C ARG A 113 8.97 35.80 8.01
N ASP A 114 9.37 36.86 8.69
CA ASP A 114 10.48 36.84 9.63
C ASP A 114 9.97 36.75 11.07
N THR A 115 10.40 35.72 11.80
CA THR A 115 10.06 35.50 13.22
C THR A 115 11.21 35.86 14.17
N GLY A 116 12.23 36.57 13.67
CA GLY A 116 13.47 36.89 14.38
C GLY A 116 14.52 35.78 14.32
N ALA A 117 14.33 34.77 13.47
CA ALA A 117 15.26 33.64 13.35
C ALA A 117 16.63 34.09 12.82
N ARG A 118 17.72 33.44 13.28
CA ARG A 118 19.08 33.78 12.85
C ARG A 118 19.31 33.27 11.42
N ARG A 119 19.40 34.18 10.44
CA ARG A 119 19.63 33.91 9.00
C ARG A 119 18.54 33.06 8.30
N VAL A 120 17.31 33.02 8.82
CA VAL A 120 16.19 32.29 8.19
C VAL A 120 14.93 33.16 8.13
N VAL A 121 14.18 33.06 7.03
CA VAL A 121 12.81 33.55 6.86
C VAL A 121 11.94 32.43 6.26
N TYR A 122 10.62 32.48 6.46
CA TYR A 122 9.72 31.36 6.18
C TYR A 122 8.71 31.70 5.09
N GLY A 123 8.65 30.90 4.02
CA GLY A 123 7.70 31.06 2.91
C GLY A 123 6.29 30.52 3.22
N GLU A 124 5.33 30.84 2.35
CA GLU A 124 3.91 30.44 2.48
C GLU A 124 3.60 28.99 2.05
N GLY A 125 4.61 28.17 1.78
CA GLY A 125 4.40 26.76 1.44
C GLY A 125 3.86 25.93 2.62
N THR A 126 3.43 24.69 2.35
CA THR A 126 2.91 23.81 3.41
C THR A 126 3.97 23.57 4.49
N PRO A 127 3.66 23.78 5.79
CA PRO A 127 4.67 23.79 6.84
C PRO A 127 5.14 22.37 7.20
N ILE A 128 6.10 21.87 6.42
CA ILE A 128 6.74 20.55 6.60
C ILE A 128 7.64 20.53 7.84
N ALA A 129 8.16 21.68 8.28
CA ALA A 129 9.05 21.82 9.43
C ALA A 129 8.41 21.38 10.79
N PRO A 130 7.29 21.97 11.27
CA PRO A 130 6.77 21.68 12.61
C PRO A 130 6.40 20.20 12.82
N VAL A 131 5.91 19.51 11.79
CA VAL A 131 5.56 18.08 11.89
C VAL A 131 6.81 17.22 12.14
N LYS A 132 7.95 17.57 11.53
CA LYS A 132 9.21 16.83 11.68
C LYS A 132 9.82 17.04 13.07
N SER A 133 9.98 18.29 13.50
CA SER A 133 10.60 18.59 14.80
C SER A 133 9.73 18.09 15.96
N LEU A 134 8.40 18.18 15.85
CA LEU A 134 7.48 17.60 16.84
C LEU A 134 7.60 16.07 16.91
N ALA A 135 7.70 15.38 15.77
CA ALA A 135 7.89 13.92 15.74
C ALA A 135 9.22 13.50 16.38
N VAL A 136 10.30 14.24 16.15
CA VAL A 136 11.61 14.03 16.81
C VAL A 136 11.50 14.26 18.32
N LEU A 137 10.86 15.35 18.74
CA LEU A 137 10.66 15.67 20.16
C LEU A 137 9.89 14.56 20.90
N VAL A 138 8.82 14.06 20.29
CA VAL A 138 8.01 12.93 20.83
C VAL A 138 8.82 11.64 20.90
N LEU A 139 9.60 11.31 19.85
CA LEU A 139 10.47 10.12 19.85
C LEU A 139 11.55 10.19 20.95
N MET A 140 12.19 11.35 21.13
CA MET A 140 13.19 11.55 22.18
C MET A 140 12.59 11.46 23.58
N ALA A 141 11.43 12.08 23.81
CA ALA A 141 10.72 12.00 25.09
C ALA A 141 10.32 10.55 25.43
N PHE A 142 9.87 9.76 24.45
CA PHE A 142 9.58 8.34 24.63
C PHE A 142 10.84 7.53 24.98
N GLY A 143 11.99 7.87 24.39
CA GLY A 143 13.28 7.28 24.71
C GLY A 143 13.72 7.55 26.15
N CYS A 144 13.58 8.79 26.63
CA CYS A 144 13.85 9.15 28.02
C CYS A 144 12.91 8.44 29.00
N GLY A 145 11.62 8.31 28.66
CA GLY A 145 10.66 7.52 29.44
C GLY A 145 11.07 6.05 29.57
N LEU A 146 11.45 5.40 28.47
CA LEU A 146 11.91 4.01 28.46
C LEU A 146 13.24 3.80 29.22
N ALA A 147 14.11 4.82 29.30
CA ALA A 147 15.32 4.77 30.12
C ALA A 147 15.00 4.79 31.63
N ALA A 148 14.04 5.62 32.05
CA ALA A 148 13.56 5.66 33.43
C ALA A 148 12.76 4.41 33.84
N TRP A 149 12.02 3.80 32.90
CA TRP A 149 11.09 2.70 33.16
C TRP A 149 11.74 1.31 33.17
N ARG A 150 12.82 1.15 33.95
CA ARG A 150 13.41 -0.17 34.26
C ARG A 150 13.24 -0.52 35.75
N PRO A 151 12.73 -1.72 36.10
CA PRO A 151 12.66 -2.18 37.48
C PRO A 151 14.06 -2.51 38.01
N GLY A 152 14.77 -1.47 38.48
CA GLY A 152 16.15 -1.56 38.95
C GLY A 152 16.60 -0.38 39.82
N GLY A 153 16.08 0.83 39.61
CA GLY A 153 16.46 2.02 40.39
C GLY A 153 16.22 1.89 41.91
N TRP A 154 15.21 1.10 42.31
CA TRP A 154 14.90 0.83 43.72
C TRP A 154 15.93 -0.09 44.41
N TRP A 155 16.76 -0.82 43.66
CA TRP A 155 17.72 -1.78 44.23
C TRP A 155 18.89 -1.11 44.96
N LEU A 156 19.26 0.11 44.56
CA LEU A 156 20.32 0.88 45.22
C LEU A 156 19.80 1.61 46.48
N VAL A 157 18.60 2.20 46.39
CA VAL A 157 17.93 2.88 47.52
C VAL A 157 17.61 1.89 48.65
N GLY A 158 17.26 0.64 48.31
CA GLY A 158 16.93 -0.42 49.28
C GLY A 158 18.09 -0.88 50.18
N ARG A 159 19.35 -0.60 49.85
CA ARG A 159 20.52 -0.99 50.69
C ARG A 159 20.94 0.06 51.71
N LEU A 160 20.77 1.36 51.42
CA LEU A 160 21.09 2.44 52.37
C LEU A 160 20.02 2.63 53.46
N ARG A 161 18.86 1.98 53.33
CA ARG A 161 17.77 2.01 54.33
C ARG A 161 17.69 0.76 55.21
N ARG A 162 18.78 -0.01 55.32
CA ARG A 162 18.91 -1.21 56.19
C ARG A 162 20.14 -1.18 57.12
N SER A 163 20.77 -0.01 57.30
CA SER A 163 21.86 0.24 58.25
C SER A 163 21.46 1.07 59.47
N GLY A 164 20.21 1.52 59.56
CA GLY A 164 19.62 2.16 60.75
C GLY A 164 18.29 1.48 61.09
N GLY A 165 18.03 1.26 62.38
CA GLY A 165 16.77 0.63 62.85
C GLY A 165 16.88 -0.77 63.48
N ARG A 166 17.99 -1.12 64.14
CA ARG A 166 17.91 -2.10 65.24
C ARG A 166 17.31 -1.38 66.47
N GLY A 167 16.06 -1.66 66.81
CA GLY A 167 15.44 -1.22 68.07
C GLY A 167 14.10 -0.51 67.96
N ALA A 168 13.00 -1.26 67.78
CA ALA A 168 11.62 -0.93 68.18
C ALA A 168 10.73 -2.18 68.02
N ALA A 169 9.61 -2.27 68.76
CA ALA A 169 8.44 -3.17 68.58
C ALA A 169 8.70 -4.58 67.96
N ALA A 170 8.64 -5.71 68.66
CA ALA A 170 7.95 -6.13 69.89
C ALA A 170 6.40 -6.10 69.83
N ARG A 171 5.80 -7.30 70.02
CA ARG A 171 4.39 -7.65 70.34
C ARG A 171 3.27 -7.48 69.28
N ARG A 172 2.52 -8.59 69.09
CA ARG A 172 1.06 -8.71 68.75
C ARG A 172 0.63 -8.22 67.34
N GLN A 173 -0.42 -8.72 66.68
CA GLN A 173 -1.31 -9.91 66.75
C GLN A 173 -1.63 -10.25 65.25
N GLN A 174 -1.77 -11.49 64.75
CA GLN A 174 -2.67 -12.61 65.07
C GLN A 174 -4.15 -12.37 64.68
N GLY A 175 -4.71 -13.23 63.82
CA GLY A 175 -6.00 -13.05 63.08
C GLY A 175 -5.73 -12.83 61.57
N SER A 176 -6.09 -13.68 60.60
CA SER A 176 -7.16 -14.71 60.48
C SER A 176 -8.57 -14.11 60.49
N SER A 177 -9.53 -14.47 59.63
CA SER A 177 -9.58 -15.21 58.34
C SER A 177 -11.06 -15.36 57.95
N ASN A 178 -11.40 -15.40 56.65
CA ASN A 178 -12.73 -15.79 56.13
C ASN A 178 -13.90 -14.81 56.53
N ASP A 179 -15.10 -14.79 55.92
CA ASP A 179 -15.62 -15.56 54.77
C ASP A 179 -16.73 -14.81 53.98
N HIS A 180 -17.17 -15.45 52.89
CA HIS A 180 -18.54 -15.50 52.32
C HIS A 180 -19.22 -14.30 51.60
N ARG A 181 -19.42 -14.54 50.29
CA ARG A 181 -20.71 -14.64 49.57
C ARG A 181 -21.70 -13.45 49.46
N GLN A 182 -21.79 -12.95 48.21
CA GLN A 182 -22.93 -13.19 47.28
C GLN A 182 -24.22 -12.33 47.38
N ALA A 183 -24.85 -12.09 46.22
CA ALA A 183 -26.22 -11.57 46.00
C ALA A 183 -26.40 -10.05 46.29
N THR A 184 -27.33 -9.27 45.69
CA THR A 184 -28.34 -9.52 44.62
C THR A 184 -28.92 -8.18 44.08
N ARG A 185 -29.55 -8.20 42.89
CA ARG A 185 -30.69 -7.32 42.48
C ARG A 185 -30.42 -5.79 42.39
N ASP A 186 -31.34 -4.94 41.92
CA ASP A 186 -32.29 -4.98 40.77
C ASP A 186 -32.71 -3.53 40.45
N SER A 187 -33.36 -3.32 39.30
CA SER A 187 -34.11 -2.09 38.94
C SER A 187 -33.22 -0.84 38.67
N LYS A 188 -33.72 0.26 38.09
CA LYS A 188 -35.10 0.67 37.81
C LYS A 188 -35.20 1.48 36.51
N ALA A 189 -36.36 1.49 35.88
CA ALA A 189 -36.63 2.24 34.65
C ALA A 189 -37.56 3.45 34.88
N LEU A 190 -37.79 4.20 33.79
CA LEU A 190 -38.89 5.13 33.51
C LEU A 190 -38.78 6.59 34.05
N ARG A 191 -38.66 7.54 33.10
CA ARG A 191 -39.56 8.69 32.79
C ARG A 191 -38.90 9.57 31.69
N GLU A 192 -39.57 9.95 30.59
CA GLU A 192 -40.71 10.89 30.39
C GLU A 192 -40.31 12.38 30.64
N SER A 193 -40.67 13.39 29.82
CA SER A 193 -41.43 13.44 28.54
C SER A 193 -41.44 14.85 27.89
N THR A 194 -41.92 15.00 26.64
CA THR A 194 -42.40 16.27 25.98
C THR A 194 -41.30 17.33 25.67
N VAL A 195 -41.40 18.35 24.79
CA VAL A 195 -42.42 19.07 23.96
C VAL A 195 -41.73 19.41 22.60
N ALA A 196 -42.18 19.11 21.37
CA ALA A 196 -43.41 19.36 20.59
C ALA A 196 -43.46 20.69 19.79
N GLY A 197 -43.81 20.61 18.49
CA GLY A 197 -44.47 21.68 17.70
C GLY A 197 -43.62 22.57 16.76
N LEU A 198 -43.81 22.44 15.43
CA LEU A 198 -44.57 23.40 14.58
C LEU A 198 -44.55 23.03 13.08
N SER A 199 -45.33 23.72 12.25
CA SER A 199 -45.81 23.23 10.94
C SER A 199 -45.59 24.17 9.74
N ARG A 200 -45.56 23.54 8.55
CA ARG A 200 -46.01 23.97 7.19
C ARG A 200 -46.75 25.32 7.06
N PRO A 201 -46.60 26.03 5.91
CA PRO A 201 -47.39 25.67 4.71
C PRO A 201 -46.67 25.79 3.36
N ALA A 202 -47.41 25.52 2.27
CA ALA A 202 -46.98 25.60 0.87
C ALA A 202 -47.67 26.77 0.12
N ARG A 203 -47.33 26.97 -1.17
CA ARG A 203 -48.06 27.84 -2.13
C ARG A 203 -48.06 27.24 -3.54
N GLU A 204 -48.92 27.77 -4.40
CA GLU A 204 -49.45 27.11 -5.62
C GLU A 204 -49.65 28.13 -6.77
N ALA A 205 -50.01 27.65 -7.98
CA ALA A 205 -50.36 28.39 -9.21
C ALA A 205 -49.20 29.10 -9.95
N ALA A 206 -49.20 29.32 -11.28
CA ALA A 206 -50.07 28.89 -12.41
C ALA A 206 -49.18 28.60 -13.66
N GLY A 207 -49.58 27.83 -14.68
CA GLY A 207 -50.43 28.28 -15.80
C GLY A 207 -50.13 27.52 -17.11
N LYS A 208 -51.00 27.63 -18.13
CA LYS A 208 -50.99 26.97 -19.47
C LYS A 208 -50.70 28.03 -20.59
N PRO A 209 -50.62 27.74 -21.93
CA PRO A 209 -51.04 26.53 -22.68
C PRO A 209 -50.13 26.00 -23.83
N THR A 210 -50.49 24.77 -24.26
CA THR A 210 -50.55 24.14 -25.59
C THR A 210 -50.03 24.86 -26.86
N GLN A 211 -49.37 24.12 -27.76
CA GLN A 211 -49.76 24.02 -29.19
C GLN A 211 -49.32 22.69 -29.85
N THR A 212 -49.97 22.34 -30.97
CA THR A 212 -49.91 21.01 -31.61
C THR A 212 -49.89 21.13 -33.14
N THR A 213 -48.96 20.48 -33.82
CA THR A 213 -48.99 20.26 -35.29
C THR A 213 -48.17 19.03 -35.70
N GLU A 214 -48.83 18.01 -36.25
CA GLU A 214 -48.23 17.18 -37.32
C GLU A 214 -48.34 17.95 -38.65
N PRO A 215 -47.59 17.53 -39.69
CA PRO A 215 -48.31 16.91 -40.81
C PRO A 215 -47.61 15.70 -41.46
N LEU A 216 -48.45 14.81 -41.99
CA LEU A 216 -48.15 13.74 -42.95
C LEU A 216 -48.81 14.07 -44.31
N PRO A 217 -48.53 13.36 -45.44
CA PRO A 217 -47.41 12.45 -45.72
C PRO A 217 -46.68 12.78 -47.06
N VAL A 218 -45.50 12.17 -47.29
CA VAL A 218 -44.94 11.95 -48.64
C VAL A 218 -44.47 10.49 -48.75
N ARG A 219 -44.62 9.86 -49.93
CA ARG A 219 -44.44 8.40 -50.12
C ARG A 219 -43.55 8.10 -51.34
N ARG A 220 -42.79 6.99 -51.25
CA ARG A 220 -41.79 6.44 -52.21
C ARG A 220 -40.42 7.15 -52.14
N LEU A 221 -39.29 6.49 -52.42
CA LEU A 221 -39.04 5.08 -52.79
C LEU A 221 -38.31 4.29 -51.67
N ARG A 222 -38.29 2.96 -51.79
CA ARG A 222 -37.46 2.08 -50.95
C ARG A 222 -35.99 2.16 -51.37
N ALA A 223 -35.10 2.28 -50.38
CA ALA A 223 -33.78 1.65 -50.41
C ALA A 223 -33.77 0.57 -49.32
N SER A 224 -33.08 -0.56 -49.54
CA SER A 224 -32.92 -1.56 -48.48
C SER A 224 -31.80 -1.15 -47.54
N THR A 225 -32.11 -1.00 -46.25
CA THR A 225 -31.15 -0.59 -45.21
C THR A 225 -31.31 -1.46 -43.97
N ASP A 226 -31.01 -2.76 -44.09
CA ASP A 226 -30.82 -3.66 -42.94
C ASP A 226 -29.49 -3.36 -42.21
N GLY A 227 -29.37 -2.12 -41.71
CA GLY A 227 -28.44 -1.79 -40.65
C GLY A 227 -28.93 -2.41 -39.33
N PRO A 228 -28.04 -2.67 -38.35
CA PRO A 228 -28.42 -3.30 -37.09
C PRO A 228 -29.29 -2.35 -36.25
N CYS A 229 -30.61 -2.47 -36.40
CA CYS A 229 -31.59 -1.72 -35.63
C CYS A 229 -31.53 -2.12 -34.14
N PRO A 230 -31.49 -1.16 -33.19
CA PRO A 230 -31.40 -1.48 -31.77
C PRO A 230 -32.72 -2.04 -31.23
N THR A 231 -32.72 -3.31 -30.81
CA THR A 231 -33.86 -3.88 -30.09
C THR A 231 -33.75 -3.50 -28.62
N VAL A 232 -34.61 -2.59 -28.15
CA VAL A 232 -34.78 -2.30 -26.72
C VAL A 232 -35.71 -3.36 -26.13
N VAL A 233 -35.27 -4.01 -25.06
CA VAL A 233 -36.09 -4.98 -24.30
C VAL A 233 -36.15 -4.50 -22.85
N HIS A 234 -37.37 -4.37 -22.32
CA HIS A 234 -37.57 -4.08 -20.91
C HIS A 234 -37.59 -5.40 -20.11
N MET A 235 -36.71 -5.49 -19.11
CA MET A 235 -36.76 -6.50 -18.05
C MET A 235 -36.48 -5.81 -16.72
N ASP A 236 -37.21 -6.17 -15.67
CA ASP A 236 -36.96 -5.79 -14.26
C ASP A 236 -36.54 -4.32 -14.05
N ASP A 237 -37.37 -3.36 -14.47
CA ASP A 237 -37.15 -1.90 -14.37
C ASP A 237 -35.90 -1.33 -15.05
N HIS A 238 -35.18 -2.11 -15.88
CA HIS A 238 -33.94 -1.67 -16.53
C HIS A 238 -34.01 -1.75 -18.06
N GLU A 239 -33.55 -0.68 -18.74
CA GLU A 239 -33.51 -0.58 -20.20
C GLU A 239 -32.30 -1.35 -20.73
N VAL A 240 -32.53 -2.53 -21.33
CA VAL A 240 -31.49 -3.32 -21.98
C VAL A 240 -31.53 -3.05 -23.49
N VAL A 241 -30.45 -2.46 -24.01
CA VAL A 241 -30.27 -2.20 -25.45
C VAL A 241 -29.50 -3.36 -26.07
N ARG A 242 -30.14 -4.14 -26.95
CA ARG A 242 -29.50 -5.26 -27.68
C ARG A 242 -29.15 -4.82 -29.11
N LEU A 243 -27.89 -5.03 -29.49
CA LEU A 243 -27.29 -4.54 -30.73
C LEU A 243 -26.59 -5.69 -31.46
N LYS A 244 -26.97 -5.98 -32.71
CA LYS A 244 -26.16 -6.80 -33.62
C LYS A 244 -24.96 -5.98 -34.09
N ILE A 245 -23.77 -6.58 -34.04
CA ILE A 245 -22.49 -5.86 -34.18
C ILE A 245 -21.44 -6.62 -35.01
N VAL A 246 -21.90 -7.57 -35.82
CA VAL A 246 -21.09 -8.30 -36.81
C VAL A 246 -20.33 -7.29 -37.68
N GLY A 247 -19.01 -7.49 -37.85
CA GLY A 247 -18.15 -6.59 -38.61
C GLY A 247 -17.84 -5.22 -37.98
N LEU A 248 -18.51 -4.82 -36.89
CA LEU A 248 -18.30 -3.49 -36.29
C LEU A 248 -17.04 -3.43 -35.41
N ASN A 249 -16.12 -2.55 -35.78
CA ASN A 249 -14.92 -2.20 -35.01
C ASN A 249 -15.22 -1.20 -33.86
N SER A 250 -16.36 -0.51 -33.89
CA SER A 250 -16.82 0.34 -32.80
C SER A 250 -18.34 0.52 -32.79
N ILE A 251 -18.91 0.56 -31.59
CA ILE A 251 -20.33 0.83 -31.32
C ILE A 251 -20.58 2.30 -30.89
N ALA A 252 -19.62 3.20 -31.13
CA ALA A 252 -19.67 4.59 -30.67
C ALA A 252 -20.89 5.38 -31.18
N HIS A 253 -21.39 5.04 -32.37
CA HIS A 253 -22.57 5.64 -33.00
C HIS A 253 -23.89 5.05 -32.46
N LEU A 254 -23.90 3.76 -32.10
CA LEU A 254 -25.06 3.08 -31.49
C LEU A 254 -25.26 3.50 -30.03
N LEU A 255 -24.18 3.85 -29.32
CA LEU A 255 -24.22 4.31 -27.92
C LEU A 255 -23.59 5.71 -27.78
N PRO A 256 -24.33 6.79 -28.10
CA PRO A 256 -23.87 8.17 -27.93
C PRO A 256 -23.55 8.51 -26.48
N LYS A 257 -22.43 9.23 -26.25
CA LYS A 257 -21.95 9.60 -24.90
C LYS A 257 -23.00 10.34 -24.06
N ALA A 258 -23.85 11.15 -24.71
CA ALA A 258 -24.92 11.91 -24.06
C ALA A 258 -26.02 11.04 -23.42
N ARG A 259 -26.22 9.78 -23.88
CA ARG A 259 -27.16 8.82 -23.28
C ARG A 259 -26.51 7.93 -22.21
N GLY A 260 -25.30 8.26 -21.75
CA GLY A 260 -24.56 7.47 -20.77
C GLY A 260 -23.96 6.17 -21.35
N ARG A 261 -22.83 5.75 -20.77
CA ARG A 261 -22.06 4.56 -21.19
C ARG A 261 -21.54 3.72 -20.01
N CYS A 262 -21.95 4.06 -18.79
CA CYS A 262 -21.68 3.29 -17.58
C CYS A 262 -22.75 2.20 -17.44
N GLY A 263 -22.34 0.95 -17.23
CA GLY A 263 -23.27 -0.16 -17.19
C GLY A 263 -22.64 -1.55 -17.26
N VAL A 264 -23.50 -2.56 -17.36
CA VAL A 264 -23.15 -3.97 -17.55
C VAL A 264 -23.47 -4.37 -18.98
N TYR A 265 -22.68 -5.24 -19.59
CA TYR A 265 -22.90 -5.74 -20.95
C TYR A 265 -22.73 -7.26 -21.03
N GLU A 266 -23.47 -7.86 -21.94
CA GLU A 266 -23.40 -9.27 -22.33
C GLU A 266 -23.02 -9.32 -23.81
N LEU A 267 -21.83 -9.84 -24.13
CA LEU A 267 -21.40 -10.14 -25.49
C LEU A 267 -21.90 -11.54 -25.87
N THR A 268 -22.37 -11.72 -27.10
CA THR A 268 -22.62 -13.03 -27.70
C THR A 268 -21.62 -13.28 -28.83
N PHE A 269 -21.03 -14.47 -28.87
CA PHE A 269 -20.06 -14.88 -29.89
C PHE A 269 -20.69 -15.79 -30.95
N ALA A 270 -19.99 -15.99 -32.06
CA ALA A 270 -20.50 -16.77 -33.21
C ALA A 270 -20.76 -18.27 -32.91
N ASP A 271 -20.15 -18.82 -31.85
CA ASP A 271 -20.36 -20.18 -31.34
C ASP A 271 -21.53 -20.29 -30.34
N GLY A 272 -22.23 -19.18 -30.07
CA GLY A 272 -23.33 -19.12 -29.10
C GLY A 272 -22.90 -18.95 -27.64
N GLN A 273 -21.60 -19.01 -27.32
CA GLN A 273 -21.10 -18.66 -25.99
C GLN A 273 -21.29 -17.17 -25.71
N ARG A 274 -21.20 -16.77 -24.44
CA ARG A 274 -21.37 -15.36 -24.04
C ARG A 274 -20.32 -14.89 -23.04
N TYR A 275 -20.13 -13.58 -22.92
CA TYR A 275 -19.27 -12.96 -21.89
C TYR A 275 -20.05 -11.83 -21.21
N VAL A 276 -20.14 -11.84 -19.89
CA VAL A 276 -20.78 -10.77 -19.10
C VAL A 276 -19.69 -9.94 -18.42
N GLY A 277 -19.80 -8.62 -18.46
CA GLY A 277 -18.88 -7.74 -17.74
C GLY A 277 -19.37 -6.31 -17.54
N GLN A 278 -18.70 -5.56 -16.67
CA GLN A 278 -19.00 -4.15 -16.35
C GLN A 278 -18.07 -3.14 -17.05
N ALA A 279 -18.54 -1.91 -17.25
CA ALA A 279 -17.76 -0.80 -17.79
C ALA A 279 -18.25 0.58 -17.33
N VAL A 280 -17.33 1.54 -17.19
CA VAL A 280 -17.64 2.98 -17.02
C VAL A 280 -17.86 3.68 -18.37
N ASP A 281 -17.20 3.20 -19.44
CA ASP A 281 -17.51 3.50 -20.83
C ASP A 281 -17.49 2.18 -21.63
N VAL A 282 -18.69 1.64 -21.92
CA VAL A 282 -18.89 0.37 -22.63
C VAL A 282 -18.32 0.39 -24.05
N VAL A 283 -18.28 1.54 -24.72
CA VAL A 283 -17.73 1.66 -26.09
C VAL A 283 -16.22 1.43 -26.06
N THR A 284 -15.54 1.98 -25.06
CA THR A 284 -14.10 1.79 -24.83
C THR A 284 -13.77 0.35 -24.47
N ARG A 285 -14.60 -0.30 -23.63
CA ARG A 285 -14.45 -1.72 -23.26
C ARG A 285 -14.75 -2.65 -24.44
N PHE A 286 -15.77 -2.35 -25.26
CA PHE A 286 -16.06 -3.07 -26.50
C PHE A 286 -14.90 -2.98 -27.50
N CYS A 287 -14.37 -1.78 -27.76
CA CYS A 287 -13.21 -1.60 -28.63
C CYS A 287 -11.91 -2.22 -28.05
N ALA A 288 -11.86 -2.58 -26.77
CA ALA A 288 -10.82 -3.44 -26.24
C ALA A 288 -11.09 -4.91 -26.59
N HIS A 289 -12.27 -5.43 -26.24
CA HIS A 289 -12.69 -6.81 -26.53
C HIS A 289 -12.60 -7.18 -28.01
N ARG A 290 -13.05 -6.30 -28.93
CA ARG A 290 -12.99 -6.51 -30.39
C ARG A 290 -11.58 -6.66 -30.95
N ARG A 291 -10.52 -6.25 -30.21
CA ARG A 291 -9.11 -6.49 -30.59
C ARG A 291 -8.61 -7.89 -30.18
N THR A 292 -9.29 -8.54 -29.25
CA THR A 292 -9.02 -9.92 -28.80
C THR A 292 -9.95 -10.92 -29.50
N TRP A 293 -11.20 -10.51 -29.76
CA TRP A 293 -12.28 -11.37 -30.24
C TRP A 293 -12.94 -10.77 -31.50
N SER A 294 -12.59 -11.33 -32.66
CA SER A 294 -13.20 -11.01 -33.95
C SER A 294 -14.61 -11.59 -34.10
N ASP A 295 -14.95 -12.60 -33.32
CA ASP A 295 -16.15 -13.44 -33.41
C ASP A 295 -17.36 -12.93 -32.60
N ILE A 296 -17.26 -11.78 -31.92
CA ILE A 296 -18.43 -11.15 -31.26
C ILE A 296 -19.48 -10.77 -32.32
N VAL A 297 -20.70 -11.29 -32.20
CA VAL A 297 -21.82 -11.04 -33.13
C VAL A 297 -22.88 -10.09 -32.56
N GLU A 298 -23.04 -10.05 -31.23
CA GLU A 298 -24.04 -9.23 -30.55
C GLU A 298 -23.50 -8.65 -29.23
N ILE A 299 -24.04 -7.50 -28.83
CA ILE A 299 -23.89 -6.95 -27.47
C ILE A 299 -25.26 -6.51 -26.94
N ALA A 300 -25.63 -7.00 -25.75
CA ALA A 300 -26.65 -6.39 -24.92
C ALA A 300 -25.98 -5.47 -23.90
N PHE A 301 -26.55 -4.29 -23.65
CA PHE A 301 -26.02 -3.30 -22.70
C PHE A 301 -27.14 -2.74 -21.81
N GLU A 302 -26.91 -2.82 -20.50
CA GLU A 302 -27.79 -2.35 -19.43
C GLU A 302 -27.13 -1.15 -18.74
N ARG A 303 -27.82 -0.01 -18.67
CA ARG A 303 -27.28 1.21 -18.03
C ARG A 303 -27.39 1.09 -16.51
N VAL A 304 -26.24 1.08 -15.83
CA VAL A 304 -26.16 0.89 -14.37
C VAL A 304 -25.27 1.95 -13.75
N SER A 305 -25.69 2.51 -12.61
CA SER A 305 -24.90 3.53 -11.91
C SER A 305 -23.58 2.93 -11.40
N ARG A 306 -22.52 3.75 -11.31
CA ARG A 306 -21.18 3.28 -10.93
C ARG A 306 -21.13 2.59 -9.55
N ALA A 307 -22.06 2.92 -8.64
CA ALA A 307 -22.17 2.31 -7.32
C ALA A 307 -22.87 0.94 -7.32
N GLN A 308 -23.54 0.56 -8.41
CA GLN A 308 -24.33 -0.67 -8.52
C GLN A 308 -23.72 -1.71 -9.47
N LEU A 309 -22.72 -1.35 -10.29
CA LEU A 309 -22.12 -2.22 -11.31
C LEU A 309 -21.74 -3.60 -10.75
N ASP A 310 -20.92 -3.63 -9.68
CA ASP A 310 -20.48 -4.86 -9.01
C ASP A 310 -21.63 -5.75 -8.51
N LYS A 311 -22.83 -5.18 -8.26
CA LYS A 311 -24.02 -5.97 -7.89
C LYS A 311 -24.67 -6.56 -9.14
N VAL A 312 -25.00 -5.71 -10.11
CA VAL A 312 -25.74 -6.12 -11.31
C VAL A 312 -24.93 -7.11 -12.15
N GLU A 313 -23.61 -6.93 -12.27
CA GLU A 313 -22.72 -7.88 -12.96
C GLU A 313 -22.82 -9.28 -12.35
N ARG A 314 -22.67 -9.42 -11.03
CA ARG A 314 -22.77 -10.71 -10.32
C ARG A 314 -24.17 -11.32 -10.39
N ASP A 315 -25.22 -10.50 -10.33
CA ASP A 315 -26.59 -10.99 -10.44
C ASP A 315 -26.93 -11.41 -11.89
N GLN A 316 -26.39 -10.75 -12.92
CA GLN A 316 -26.50 -11.19 -14.32
C GLN A 316 -25.71 -12.48 -14.58
N ILE A 317 -24.47 -12.59 -14.09
CA ILE A 317 -23.67 -13.84 -14.19
C ILE A 317 -24.44 -15.02 -13.58
N ARG A 318 -24.92 -14.88 -12.33
CA ARG A 318 -25.68 -15.94 -11.65
C ARG A 318 -26.97 -16.33 -12.41
N ARG A 319 -27.68 -15.35 -12.98
CA ARG A 319 -28.88 -15.60 -13.83
C ARG A 319 -28.54 -16.40 -15.10
N ARG A 320 -27.34 -16.25 -15.65
CA ARG A 320 -26.88 -16.95 -16.88
C ARG A 320 -26.37 -18.35 -16.59
N GLU A 321 -25.60 -18.51 -15.51
CA GLU A 321 -25.14 -19.81 -15.01
C GLU A 321 -26.34 -20.70 -14.63
N ALA A 322 -27.32 -20.15 -13.89
CA ALA A 322 -28.56 -20.86 -13.53
C ALA A 322 -29.45 -21.19 -14.74
N ALA A 323 -29.27 -20.50 -15.88
CA ALA A 323 -29.93 -20.78 -17.15
C ALA A 323 -29.09 -21.69 -18.08
N GLY A 324 -28.00 -22.28 -17.60
CA GLY A 324 -27.15 -23.20 -18.37
C GLY A 324 -26.34 -22.54 -19.51
N VAL A 325 -26.20 -21.21 -19.52
CA VAL A 325 -25.48 -20.48 -20.57
C VAL A 325 -23.97 -20.68 -20.39
N GLN A 326 -23.28 -21.18 -21.43
CA GLN A 326 -21.82 -21.23 -21.45
C GLN A 326 -21.23 -19.82 -21.47
N LEU A 327 -20.59 -19.42 -20.36
CA LEU A 327 -19.91 -18.14 -20.22
C LEU A 327 -18.40 -18.27 -20.44
N ARG A 328 -17.84 -17.51 -21.39
CA ARG A 328 -16.40 -17.23 -21.55
C ARG A 328 -15.80 -16.39 -20.41
N ASN A 329 -16.51 -16.24 -19.30
CA ASN A 329 -16.02 -15.58 -18.09
C ASN A 329 -14.97 -16.43 -17.34
N VAL A 330 -14.85 -17.72 -17.68
CA VAL A 330 -13.89 -18.66 -17.09
C VAL A 330 -12.91 -19.15 -18.16
N VAL A 331 -11.61 -19.05 -17.87
CA VAL A 331 -10.47 -19.53 -18.67
C VAL A 331 -10.50 -19.13 -20.16
N HIS A 332 -10.18 -17.86 -20.44
CA HIS A 332 -9.09 -17.54 -21.38
C HIS A 332 -8.49 -16.15 -21.08
N THR A 333 -7.16 -16.08 -21.11
CA THR A 333 -6.37 -14.95 -20.65
C THR A 333 -6.54 -13.70 -21.54
N THR A 334 -7.13 -12.63 -20.99
CA THR A 334 -6.72 -11.20 -21.15
C THR A 334 -7.75 -10.18 -20.60
N GLY A 335 -8.89 -10.62 -20.03
CA GLY A 335 -9.94 -9.69 -19.52
C GLY A 335 -9.57 -8.89 -18.26
N ARG A 336 -8.67 -9.47 -17.45
CA ARG A 336 -8.23 -9.05 -16.10
C ARG A 336 -9.35 -8.98 -15.05
N LEU A 337 -9.03 -9.47 -13.85
CA LEU A 337 -10.00 -9.76 -12.78
C LEU A 337 -9.99 -8.72 -11.66
N GLY A 338 -11.16 -8.47 -11.08
CA GLY A 338 -11.40 -7.61 -9.92
C GLY A 338 -11.33 -8.34 -8.58
N ALA A 339 -11.39 -7.59 -7.48
CA ALA A 339 -11.26 -8.13 -6.12
C ALA A 339 -12.39 -9.13 -5.75
N SER A 340 -13.56 -9.02 -6.40
CA SER A 340 -14.71 -9.93 -6.27
C SER A 340 -14.44 -11.33 -6.85
N GLU A 341 -13.61 -11.43 -7.89
CA GLU A 341 -13.33 -12.69 -8.59
C GLU A 341 -12.20 -13.48 -7.89
N LEU A 342 -11.38 -12.82 -7.05
CA LEU A 342 -10.42 -13.49 -6.18
C LEU A 342 -11.12 -14.37 -5.13
N ASP A 343 -12.28 -13.94 -4.63
CA ASP A 343 -13.12 -14.73 -3.72
C ASP A 343 -13.88 -15.88 -4.44
N VAL A 344 -13.84 -15.94 -5.78
CA VAL A 344 -14.31 -17.09 -6.58
C VAL A 344 -13.19 -18.11 -6.77
N LEU A 345 -11.99 -17.64 -7.16
CA LEU A 345 -10.81 -18.51 -7.36
C LEU A 345 -10.24 -19.08 -6.05
N LEU A 346 -10.34 -18.33 -4.95
CA LEU A 346 -9.92 -18.76 -3.63
C LEU A 346 -10.88 -18.18 -2.59
N PRO A 347 -11.90 -18.93 -2.11
CA PRO A 347 -12.91 -18.42 -1.20
C PRO A 347 -12.32 -17.83 0.09
N SER A 348 -12.93 -16.77 0.61
CA SER A 348 -12.50 -16.07 1.83
C SER A 348 -12.24 -16.95 3.07
N ALA A 349 -12.89 -18.11 3.18
CA ALA A 349 -12.59 -19.08 4.25
C ALA A 349 -11.24 -19.78 4.04
N GLU A 350 -10.88 -20.08 2.80
CA GLU A 350 -9.63 -20.72 2.41
C GLU A 350 -8.46 -19.73 2.43
N GLN A 351 -8.67 -18.49 1.99
CA GLN A 351 -7.70 -17.40 2.19
C GLN A 351 -7.27 -17.26 3.66
N ARG A 352 -8.22 -17.38 4.60
CA ARG A 352 -7.93 -17.36 6.05
C ARG A 352 -7.15 -18.58 6.51
N ARG A 353 -7.41 -19.76 5.96
CA ARG A 353 -6.61 -20.98 6.22
C ARG A 353 -5.18 -20.81 5.70
N TRP A 354 -5.01 -20.34 4.46
CA TRP A 354 -3.72 -20.08 3.83
C TRP A 354 -2.91 -18.98 4.54
N LEU A 355 -3.55 -17.95 5.11
CA LEU A 355 -2.91 -16.95 5.99
C LEU A 355 -2.56 -17.46 7.41
N ALA A 356 -3.14 -18.58 7.84
CA ALA A 356 -2.86 -19.21 9.14
C ALA A 356 -1.77 -20.31 9.01
N ASP A 357 -1.75 -20.99 7.87
CA ASP A 357 -0.70 -21.91 7.44
C ASP A 357 0.58 -21.18 6.98
N HIS A 358 1.67 -21.94 6.87
CA HIS A 358 2.98 -21.50 6.41
C HIS A 358 3.65 -22.47 5.41
N GLN A 359 3.03 -23.60 5.06
CA GLN A 359 3.62 -24.63 4.19
C GLN A 359 3.67 -24.20 2.71
N PRO A 360 4.66 -24.63 1.91
CA PRO A 360 4.68 -24.38 0.48
C PRO A 360 3.46 -25.01 -0.22
N GLY A 361 2.83 -24.27 -1.13
CA GLY A 361 1.80 -24.79 -2.01
C GLY A 361 2.35 -25.79 -3.03
N ILE A 362 1.54 -26.81 -3.35
CA ILE A 362 1.78 -27.71 -4.47
C ILE A 362 1.30 -27.02 -5.74
N VAL A 363 2.22 -26.69 -6.63
CA VAL A 363 1.95 -25.94 -7.87
C VAL A 363 1.98 -26.90 -9.05
N ARG A 364 0.88 -26.97 -9.81
CA ARG A 364 0.76 -27.84 -10.99
C ARG A 364 1.05 -27.02 -12.25
N LEU A 365 2.15 -27.35 -12.93
CA LEU A 365 2.60 -26.59 -14.10
C LEU A 365 1.67 -26.71 -15.32
N GLY A 366 1.02 -27.87 -15.50
CA GLY A 366 0.12 -28.13 -16.63
C GLY A 366 -1.22 -27.38 -16.56
N ASP A 367 -1.61 -26.89 -15.38
CA ASP A 367 -2.89 -26.20 -15.17
C ASP A 367 -2.81 -24.69 -15.49
N ARG A 368 -1.65 -24.19 -15.95
CA ARG A 368 -1.33 -22.76 -16.12
C ARG A 368 -1.77 -22.22 -17.50
N PRO A 369 -2.60 -21.17 -17.59
CA PRO A 369 -3.08 -20.62 -18.86
C PRO A 369 -2.06 -19.69 -19.54
N VAL A 370 -1.17 -20.24 -20.37
CA VAL A 370 -0.12 -19.49 -21.08
C VAL A 370 -0.67 -18.65 -22.25
N ASP A 371 -0.49 -17.33 -22.19
CA ASP A 371 -0.67 -16.42 -23.33
C ASP A 371 0.56 -16.53 -24.27
N SER A 372 0.37 -17.18 -25.41
CA SER A 372 1.43 -17.43 -26.40
C SER A 372 1.98 -16.17 -27.06
N VAL A 373 1.17 -15.12 -27.20
CA VAL A 373 1.59 -13.82 -27.76
C VAL A 373 2.46 -13.08 -26.76
N LEU A 374 2.12 -13.14 -25.47
CA LEU A 374 2.92 -12.59 -24.38
C LEU A 374 4.21 -13.40 -24.16
N GLN A 375 4.14 -14.73 -24.23
CA GLN A 375 5.30 -15.64 -24.19
C GLN A 375 6.30 -15.30 -25.30
N HIS A 376 5.83 -15.18 -26.55
CA HIS A 376 6.68 -14.78 -27.67
C HIS A 376 7.35 -13.40 -27.43
N ARG A 377 6.61 -12.42 -26.89
CA ARG A 377 7.12 -11.09 -26.52
C ARG A 377 8.06 -11.07 -25.30
N SER A 378 8.06 -12.12 -24.48
CA SER A 378 8.99 -12.28 -23.35
C SER A 378 10.21 -13.12 -23.68
N ARG A 379 10.09 -14.08 -24.60
CA ARG A 379 11.09 -15.12 -24.89
C ARG A 379 12.51 -14.58 -25.06
N HIS A 380 12.72 -13.52 -25.85
CA HIS A 380 14.05 -12.91 -26.02
C HIS A 380 14.65 -12.38 -24.69
N ARG A 381 13.83 -11.82 -23.78
CA ARG A 381 14.29 -11.40 -22.45
C ARG A 381 14.53 -12.58 -21.51
N PHE A 382 13.76 -13.67 -21.65
CA PHE A 382 14.05 -14.92 -20.94
C PHE A 382 15.38 -15.52 -21.38
N ASN A 383 15.58 -15.73 -22.69
CA ASN A 383 16.83 -16.26 -23.24
C ASN A 383 18.05 -15.43 -22.81
N ARG A 384 17.92 -14.10 -22.78
CA ARG A 384 18.97 -13.20 -22.29
C ARG A 384 19.22 -13.25 -20.78
N LEU A 385 18.21 -13.61 -19.98
CA LEU A 385 18.38 -13.84 -18.54
C LEU A 385 18.99 -15.23 -18.28
N GLN A 386 18.58 -16.25 -19.05
CA GLN A 386 19.11 -17.62 -18.97
C GLN A 386 20.59 -17.69 -19.41
N ALA A 387 21.01 -16.79 -20.31
CA ALA A 387 22.42 -16.62 -20.71
C ALA A 387 23.23 -15.68 -19.79
N ASP A 388 22.62 -15.14 -18.72
CA ASP A 388 23.32 -14.29 -17.75
C ASP A 388 23.95 -15.18 -16.65
N PRO A 389 25.28 -15.21 -16.49
CA PRO A 389 25.94 -16.11 -15.53
C PRO A 389 25.57 -15.81 -14.05
N ARG A 390 24.91 -14.67 -13.78
CA ARG A 390 24.41 -14.30 -12.46
C ARG A 390 23.02 -14.92 -12.17
N PHE A 391 22.33 -15.47 -13.18
CA PHE A 391 21.05 -16.16 -13.03
C PHE A 391 21.30 -17.66 -12.82
N THR A 392 21.59 -18.04 -11.57
CA THR A 392 21.87 -19.42 -11.18
C THR A 392 20.61 -20.19 -10.75
N ASP A 393 20.68 -21.52 -10.76
CA ASP A 393 19.63 -22.39 -10.22
C ASP A 393 19.27 -22.07 -8.75
N GLU A 394 20.22 -21.62 -7.93
CA GLU A 394 19.94 -21.19 -6.54
C GLU A 394 19.02 -19.96 -6.54
N LEU A 395 19.24 -19.01 -7.45
CA LEU A 395 18.35 -17.87 -7.62
C LEU A 395 17.00 -18.28 -8.24
N ALA A 396 16.99 -19.18 -9.21
CA ALA A 396 15.75 -19.70 -9.79
C ALA A 396 14.88 -20.36 -8.71
N ARG A 397 15.44 -21.29 -7.93
CA ARG A 397 14.76 -21.93 -6.79
C ARG A 397 14.35 -20.95 -5.69
N LEU A 398 15.08 -19.86 -5.46
CA LEU A 398 14.68 -18.83 -4.48
C LEU A 398 13.37 -18.15 -4.91
N VAL A 399 13.23 -17.83 -6.20
CA VAL A 399 12.00 -17.28 -6.76
C VAL A 399 10.88 -18.33 -6.72
N GLY A 400 11.17 -19.58 -7.09
CA GLY A 400 10.23 -20.70 -6.99
C GLY A 400 9.69 -20.92 -5.58
N ALA A 401 10.58 -20.92 -4.59
CA ALA A 401 10.23 -21.00 -3.17
C ALA A 401 9.35 -19.82 -2.74
N TYR A 402 9.68 -18.58 -3.14
CA TYR A 402 8.82 -17.42 -2.88
C TYR A 402 7.43 -17.57 -3.49
N LEU A 403 7.31 -18.02 -4.75
CA LEU A 403 6.01 -18.22 -5.40
C LEU A 403 5.19 -19.29 -4.65
N ARG A 404 5.77 -20.48 -4.43
CA ARG A 404 5.12 -21.60 -3.71
C ARG A 404 4.71 -21.22 -2.28
N VAL A 405 5.50 -20.41 -1.58
CA VAL A 405 5.27 -20.08 -0.16
C VAL A 405 4.43 -18.82 0.04
N ALA A 406 4.48 -17.83 -0.86
CA ALA A 406 3.89 -16.51 -0.65
C ALA A 406 2.80 -16.09 -1.66
N MET A 407 2.59 -16.80 -2.78
CA MET A 407 1.42 -16.61 -3.65
C MET A 407 0.28 -17.56 -3.22
N PRO A 408 -0.99 -17.10 -3.18
CA PRO A 408 -2.15 -17.98 -3.09
C PRO A 408 -2.44 -18.59 -4.46
N VAL A 409 -2.62 -19.92 -4.54
CA VAL A 409 -2.93 -20.69 -5.77
C VAL A 409 -2.27 -20.11 -7.03
N PRO A 410 -0.91 -20.08 -7.09
CA PRO A 410 -0.17 -19.32 -8.10
C PRO A 410 -0.55 -19.71 -9.53
N GLU A 411 -0.72 -21.01 -9.79
CA GLU A 411 -1.14 -21.54 -11.09
C GLU A 411 -2.48 -20.98 -11.60
N LEU A 412 -3.41 -20.60 -10.71
CA LEU A 412 -4.69 -19.98 -11.06
C LEU A 412 -4.68 -18.44 -11.02
N THR A 413 -3.73 -17.83 -10.29
CA THR A 413 -3.67 -16.36 -10.10
C THR A 413 -2.61 -15.66 -10.95
N GLU A 414 -1.76 -16.43 -11.65
CA GLU A 414 -0.74 -15.93 -12.57
C GLU A 414 -1.35 -15.00 -13.63
N LEU A 415 -0.65 -13.91 -13.92
CA LEU A 415 -0.96 -12.87 -14.91
C LEU A 415 -2.25 -12.06 -14.64
N SER A 416 -3.23 -12.64 -13.94
CA SER A 416 -4.41 -11.97 -13.41
C SER A 416 -4.06 -11.06 -12.24
N TYR A 417 -3.32 -11.55 -11.24
CA TYR A 417 -3.01 -10.82 -10.00
C TYR A 417 -1.53 -10.57 -9.76
N TRP A 418 -0.66 -11.47 -10.23
CA TRP A 418 0.80 -11.38 -10.07
C TRP A 418 1.55 -11.72 -11.35
N THR A 419 2.78 -11.22 -11.48
CA THR A 419 3.60 -11.36 -12.70
C THR A 419 5.09 -11.38 -12.37
N VAL A 420 5.87 -12.29 -12.96
CA VAL A 420 7.34 -12.18 -13.00
C VAL A 420 7.79 -11.57 -14.32
N SER A 421 8.70 -10.59 -14.27
CA SER A 421 9.34 -9.97 -15.45
C SER A 421 10.83 -10.31 -15.51
N ALA A 422 11.33 -10.74 -16.67
CA ALA A 422 12.75 -10.92 -16.95
C ALA A 422 13.36 -9.60 -17.49
N LEU A 423 14.54 -9.22 -16.97
CA LEU A 423 15.30 -8.03 -17.34
C LEU A 423 14.45 -6.75 -17.56
N PRO A 424 13.58 -6.34 -16.61
CA PRO A 424 12.73 -5.16 -16.79
C PRO A 424 13.56 -3.88 -16.74
N SER A 425 13.21 -2.90 -17.58
CA SER A 425 13.89 -1.60 -17.69
C SER A 425 13.62 -0.64 -16.51
N THR A 426 12.74 -1.01 -15.59
CA THR A 426 12.46 -0.26 -14.36
C THR A 426 13.75 0.00 -13.57
N SER A 427 14.01 1.25 -13.21
CA SER A 427 15.21 1.68 -12.47
C SER A 427 16.57 1.38 -13.13
N ALA A 428 16.62 1.03 -14.43
CA ALA A 428 17.85 0.61 -15.12
C ALA A 428 18.99 1.65 -15.17
N ALA A 429 18.71 2.92 -14.88
CA ALA A 429 19.75 3.95 -14.74
C ALA A 429 20.55 3.86 -13.42
N THR A 430 20.01 3.20 -12.38
CA THR A 430 20.57 3.22 -11.01
C THR A 430 20.67 1.82 -10.41
N TYR A 431 19.57 1.05 -10.44
CA TYR A 431 19.45 -0.27 -9.82
C TYR A 431 18.85 -1.29 -10.82
N PRO A 432 19.58 -1.66 -11.90
CA PRO A 432 19.09 -2.59 -12.91
C PRO A 432 18.59 -3.90 -12.30
N ARG A 433 17.46 -4.40 -12.80
CA ARG A 433 16.83 -5.64 -12.35
C ARG A 433 17.26 -6.82 -13.21
N LEU A 434 17.59 -7.95 -12.59
CA LEU A 434 17.66 -9.25 -13.29
C LEU A 434 16.25 -9.79 -13.50
N LEU A 435 15.48 -9.83 -12.42
CA LEU A 435 14.09 -10.30 -12.42
C LEU A 435 13.26 -9.57 -11.35
N THR A 436 11.95 -9.58 -11.51
CA THR A 436 11.02 -8.91 -10.58
C THR A 436 9.67 -9.60 -10.57
N VAL A 437 9.27 -10.12 -9.40
CA VAL A 437 7.89 -10.53 -9.08
C VAL A 437 7.11 -9.30 -8.63
N SER A 438 5.98 -9.03 -9.28
CA SER A 438 5.04 -7.97 -8.89
C SER A 438 3.67 -8.55 -8.55
N VAL A 439 3.00 -8.00 -7.54
CA VAL A 439 1.58 -8.26 -7.25
C VAL A 439 0.82 -6.94 -7.35
N HIS A 440 -0.29 -6.93 -8.10
CA HIS A 440 -0.97 -5.72 -8.52
C HIS A 440 -0.01 -4.68 -9.14
N ALA A 441 0.40 -3.66 -8.38
CA ALA A 441 1.25 -2.54 -8.82
C ALA A 441 2.63 -2.50 -8.15
N LEU A 442 2.96 -3.45 -7.27
CA LEU A 442 4.10 -3.37 -6.35
C LEU A 442 5.09 -4.52 -6.61
N GLU A 443 6.39 -4.19 -6.72
CA GLU A 443 7.48 -5.17 -6.80
C GLU A 443 7.63 -5.86 -5.43
N THR A 444 7.18 -7.11 -5.27
CA THR A 444 7.13 -7.81 -3.97
C THR A 444 8.40 -8.60 -3.68
N LEU A 445 9.01 -9.20 -4.71
CA LEU A 445 10.35 -9.77 -4.69
C LEU A 445 11.10 -9.31 -5.94
N PHE A 446 12.30 -8.76 -5.80
CA PHE A 446 13.14 -8.44 -6.96
C PHE A 446 14.63 -8.62 -6.69
N VAL A 447 15.36 -8.91 -7.77
CA VAL A 447 16.81 -9.07 -7.78
C VAL A 447 17.39 -7.95 -8.63
N TYR A 448 18.38 -7.26 -8.08
CA TYR A 448 19.01 -6.11 -8.71
C TYR A 448 20.51 -6.10 -8.44
N HIS A 449 21.22 -5.21 -9.10
CA HIS A 449 22.57 -4.81 -8.74
C HIS A 449 22.67 -3.29 -8.77
N GLU A 450 23.78 -2.73 -8.31
CA GLU A 450 24.08 -1.31 -8.55
C GLU A 450 24.78 -1.17 -9.92
N ARG A 451 24.60 -0.04 -10.60
CA ARG A 451 25.21 0.17 -11.92
C ARG A 451 26.75 0.08 -11.89
N HIS A 452 27.37 0.37 -10.75
CA HIS A 452 28.82 0.38 -10.57
C HIS A 452 29.41 -0.98 -10.13
N THR A 453 28.61 -1.86 -9.51
CA THR A 453 29.03 -3.21 -9.10
C THR A 453 28.12 -4.29 -9.69
N PRO A 454 28.14 -4.49 -11.02
CA PRO A 454 27.17 -5.35 -11.70
C PRO A 454 27.22 -6.84 -11.31
N GLN A 455 28.32 -7.32 -10.72
CA GLN A 455 28.41 -8.70 -10.23
C GLN A 455 27.80 -8.88 -8.82
N GLU A 456 27.52 -7.80 -8.11
CA GLU A 456 26.98 -7.84 -6.74
C GLU A 456 25.44 -7.87 -6.77
N LEU A 457 24.86 -9.07 -6.78
CA LEU A 457 23.41 -9.22 -6.68
C LEU A 457 22.91 -8.87 -5.28
N GLN A 458 21.97 -7.94 -5.23
CA GLN A 458 21.16 -7.60 -4.07
C GLN A 458 19.71 -8.06 -4.29
N ILE A 459 19.07 -8.56 -3.24
CA ILE A 459 17.73 -9.12 -3.25
C ILE A 459 16.85 -8.26 -2.33
N ARG A 460 15.70 -7.81 -2.81
CA ARG A 460 14.69 -7.11 -2.01
C ARG A 460 13.44 -7.98 -1.89
N LEU A 461 13.04 -8.26 -0.64
CA LEU A 461 11.76 -8.88 -0.32
C LEU A 461 10.90 -7.89 0.47
N ASN A 462 9.79 -7.45 -0.10
CA ASN A 462 8.80 -6.59 0.56
C ASN A 462 7.73 -7.46 1.27
N ILE A 463 7.36 -7.10 2.50
CA ILE A 463 6.40 -7.79 3.38
C ILE A 463 5.52 -6.80 4.15
N ASP A 464 4.38 -7.24 4.69
CA ASP A 464 3.55 -6.40 5.55
C ASP A 464 4.21 -6.15 6.91
N GLY A 465 4.46 -4.88 7.23
CA GLY A 465 5.13 -4.48 8.45
C GLY A 465 4.30 -4.67 9.71
N ALA A 466 2.97 -4.70 9.66
CA ALA A 466 2.15 -4.94 10.85
C ALA A 466 2.24 -6.41 11.28
N THR A 467 2.05 -7.32 10.33
CA THR A 467 2.13 -8.78 10.52
C THR A 467 3.56 -9.23 10.85
N ALA A 468 4.58 -8.66 10.20
CA ALA A 468 5.97 -8.96 10.55
C ALA A 468 6.33 -8.52 11.98
N ARG A 469 5.66 -7.48 12.51
CA ARG A 469 5.87 -6.93 13.86
C ARG A 469 4.90 -7.48 14.93
N SER A 470 3.92 -8.32 14.59
CA SER A 470 3.02 -8.92 15.59
C SER A 470 3.68 -10.06 16.37
N HIS A 471 4.55 -10.84 15.74
CA HIS A 471 5.20 -12.01 16.33
C HIS A 471 6.55 -11.67 16.98
N LEU A 472 6.70 -11.91 18.29
CA LEU A 472 7.91 -11.54 19.06
C LEU A 472 9.22 -12.11 18.49
N ARG A 473 9.25 -13.40 18.10
CA ARG A 473 10.44 -14.02 17.47
C ARG A 473 10.80 -13.32 16.15
N THR A 474 9.80 -12.93 15.36
CA THR A 474 10.00 -12.18 14.11
C THR A 474 10.50 -10.77 14.37
N ARG A 475 9.95 -10.04 15.35
CA ARG A 475 10.46 -8.71 15.77
C ARG A 475 11.95 -8.74 16.11
N ILE A 476 12.39 -9.76 16.85
CA ILE A 476 13.80 -9.94 17.23
C ILE A 476 14.64 -10.29 15.99
N GLY A 477 14.17 -11.18 15.12
CA GLY A 477 14.85 -11.52 13.87
C GLY A 477 14.97 -10.35 12.89
N LEU A 478 13.96 -9.47 12.83
CA LEU A 478 13.95 -8.27 11.99
C LEU A 478 15.04 -7.27 12.40
N ALA A 479 15.36 -7.14 13.70
CA ALA A 479 16.43 -6.24 14.15
C ALA A 479 17.81 -6.60 13.53
N LEU A 480 18.04 -7.88 13.24
CA LEU A 480 19.24 -8.36 12.54
C LEU A 480 19.16 -8.15 11.02
N MET A 481 17.96 -8.18 10.44
CA MET A 481 17.70 -8.02 9.01
C MET A 481 17.66 -6.56 8.52
N ARG A 482 17.74 -5.57 9.42
CA ARG A 482 17.75 -4.13 9.13
C ARG A 482 16.67 -3.69 8.10
N PRO A 483 15.38 -4.00 8.34
CA PRO A 483 14.29 -3.65 7.42
C PRO A 483 14.19 -2.15 7.19
N VAL A 484 13.85 -1.75 5.95
CA VAL A 484 13.62 -0.35 5.57
C VAL A 484 12.15 -0.16 5.23
N GLU A 485 11.48 0.81 5.88
CA GLU A 485 10.07 1.13 5.62
C GLU A 485 9.89 1.70 4.21
N ALA A 486 9.15 0.97 3.38
CA ALA A 486 8.97 1.27 1.97
C ALA A 486 7.68 2.08 1.77
N HIS A 487 7.83 3.34 1.37
CA HIS A 487 6.75 4.33 1.31
C HIS A 487 5.93 4.21 0.02
N TYR A 488 5.17 3.12 -0.12
CA TYR A 488 4.30 2.87 -1.28
C TYR A 488 2.89 3.45 -1.06
N ARG A 489 2.48 4.41 -1.91
CA ARG A 489 1.12 5.00 -1.87
C ARG A 489 -0.02 3.96 -2.00
N ILE A 490 0.22 2.85 -2.68
CA ILE A 490 -0.75 1.77 -2.90
C ILE A 490 -0.92 0.82 -1.69
N ARG A 491 0.06 0.75 -0.79
CA ARG A 491 -0.02 0.00 0.48
C ARG A 491 0.96 0.63 1.48
N PRO A 492 0.49 1.40 2.48
CA PRO A 492 1.35 1.90 3.55
C PRO A 492 1.86 0.75 4.42
N GLY A 493 2.88 1.00 5.24
CA GLY A 493 3.37 0.06 6.24
C GLY A 493 4.12 -1.16 5.71
N VAL A 494 4.58 -1.14 4.45
CA VAL A 494 5.44 -2.18 3.88
C VAL A 494 6.84 -2.09 4.49
N LEU A 495 7.36 -3.20 5.00
CA LEU A 495 8.80 -3.35 5.27
C LEU A 495 9.43 -4.06 4.09
N GLY A 496 10.58 -3.59 3.64
CA GLY A 496 11.41 -4.40 2.76
C GLY A 496 12.72 -4.80 3.42
N LEU A 497 13.07 -6.08 3.22
CA LEU A 497 14.30 -6.71 3.64
C LEU A 497 15.30 -6.65 2.48
N HIS A 498 16.57 -6.37 2.77
CA HIS A 498 17.67 -6.48 1.81
C HIS A 498 18.52 -7.70 2.15
N PHE A 499 18.96 -8.44 1.13
CA PHE A 499 19.93 -9.52 1.27
C PHE A 499 21.00 -9.40 0.18
N THR A 500 22.26 -9.65 0.54
CA THR A 500 23.40 -9.77 -0.38
C THR A 500 23.81 -11.24 -0.61
N SER A 501 22.94 -12.18 -0.23
CA SER A 501 23.20 -13.63 -0.28
C SER A 501 21.88 -14.37 -0.44
N MET A 502 21.84 -15.31 -1.41
CA MET A 502 20.69 -16.17 -1.68
C MET A 502 20.29 -16.98 -0.44
N ARG A 503 21.27 -17.61 0.23
CA ARG A 503 21.08 -18.28 1.53
C ARG A 503 20.37 -17.41 2.57
N SER A 504 20.73 -16.14 2.72
CA SER A 504 20.09 -15.25 3.71
C SER A 504 18.65 -14.88 3.35
N ALA A 505 18.32 -14.84 2.06
CA ALA A 505 16.94 -14.69 1.59
C ALA A 505 16.11 -15.98 1.82
N TYR A 506 16.71 -17.15 1.56
CA TYR A 506 16.14 -18.45 1.92
C TYR A 506 15.87 -18.59 3.43
N ASP A 507 16.86 -18.25 4.26
CA ASP A 507 16.76 -18.24 5.72
C ASP A 507 15.72 -17.23 6.23
N ALA A 508 15.17 -16.35 5.37
CA ALA A 508 14.01 -15.53 5.65
C ALA A 508 12.70 -16.21 5.21
N LEU A 509 12.67 -16.82 4.03
CA LEU A 509 11.51 -17.55 3.50
C LEU A 509 11.15 -18.84 4.29
N THR A 510 12.05 -19.35 5.13
CA THR A 510 11.76 -20.45 6.08
C THR A 510 11.12 -19.98 7.40
N ARG A 511 11.02 -18.67 7.66
CA ARG A 511 10.53 -18.13 8.95
C ARG A 511 9.02 -17.89 8.90
N PRO A 512 8.18 -18.57 9.72
CA PRO A 512 6.73 -18.45 9.68
C PRO A 512 6.20 -17.01 9.70
N GLY A 513 6.74 -16.13 10.55
CA GLY A 513 6.29 -14.73 10.61
C GLY A 513 6.76 -13.84 9.45
N ILE A 514 7.76 -14.26 8.64
CA ILE A 514 8.13 -13.60 7.38
C ILE A 514 7.24 -14.13 6.25
N ILE A 515 7.03 -15.45 6.18
CA ILE A 515 6.06 -16.10 5.29
C ILE A 515 4.70 -15.42 5.42
N LYS A 516 4.16 -15.36 6.64
CA LYS A 516 2.84 -14.78 6.92
C LYS A 516 2.75 -13.29 6.55
N ALA A 517 3.83 -12.53 6.76
CA ALA A 517 3.89 -11.12 6.37
C ALA A 517 3.98 -10.92 4.85
N ALA A 518 4.64 -11.83 4.11
CA ALA A 518 4.60 -11.86 2.65
C ALA A 518 3.20 -12.25 2.16
N ARG A 519 2.61 -13.34 2.69
CA ARG A 519 1.25 -13.79 2.37
C ARG A 519 0.22 -12.68 2.56
N GLN A 520 0.26 -11.96 3.68
CA GLN A 520 -0.63 -10.84 3.95
C GLN A 520 -0.45 -9.69 2.96
N LEU A 521 0.78 -9.25 2.68
CA LEU A 521 1.04 -8.18 1.70
C LEU A 521 0.53 -8.57 0.31
N ASN A 522 0.76 -9.82 -0.10
CA ASN A 522 0.36 -10.29 -1.41
C ASN A 522 -1.16 -10.35 -1.52
N LEU A 523 -1.88 -10.93 -0.55
CA LEU A 523 -3.35 -10.95 -0.56
C LEU A 523 -3.96 -9.53 -0.52
N ASP A 524 -3.39 -8.62 0.27
CA ASP A 524 -3.76 -7.19 0.32
C ASP A 524 -3.57 -6.45 -1.01
N LEU A 525 -2.65 -6.93 -1.86
CA LEU A 525 -2.41 -6.39 -3.20
C LEU A 525 -3.35 -7.04 -4.22
N MET A 526 -3.55 -8.36 -4.18
CA MET A 526 -4.52 -9.04 -5.05
C MET A 526 -5.96 -8.52 -4.81
N ARG A 527 -6.31 -8.20 -3.56
CA ARG A 527 -7.58 -7.54 -3.20
C ARG A 527 -7.75 -6.10 -3.72
N LYS A 528 -6.75 -5.52 -4.38
CA LYS A 528 -6.88 -4.22 -5.09
C LYS A 528 -7.14 -4.40 -6.58
N GLY A 529 -7.33 -5.64 -7.04
CA GLY A 529 -7.56 -5.99 -8.42
C GLY A 529 -6.26 -6.37 -9.14
N PRO A 530 -6.22 -6.23 -10.48
CA PRO A 530 -5.36 -7.06 -11.29
C PRO A 530 -3.91 -6.57 -11.36
N ALA A 531 -3.03 -7.43 -11.90
CA ALA A 531 -1.66 -7.09 -12.21
C ALA A 531 -1.56 -5.92 -13.20
N LEU A 532 -0.91 -4.82 -12.78
CA LEU A 532 -0.66 -3.65 -13.61
C LEU A 532 0.61 -3.81 -14.47
N ASN A 533 1.47 -4.79 -14.15
CA ASN A 533 2.72 -5.09 -14.86
C ASN A 533 2.58 -6.20 -15.93
N TRP A 534 1.34 -6.59 -16.27
CA TRP A 534 0.95 -7.58 -17.32
C TRP A 534 1.35 -7.25 -18.78
N LYS A 535 2.34 -6.40 -19.01
CA LYS A 535 3.01 -6.21 -20.32
C LYS A 535 4.45 -6.71 -20.33
N THR A 536 5.06 -6.90 -19.15
CA THR A 536 6.46 -7.35 -18.99
C THR A 536 6.55 -8.75 -18.38
N HIS A 537 5.42 -9.37 -18.08
CA HIS A 537 5.31 -10.75 -17.62
C HIS A 537 5.98 -11.73 -18.60
N CYS A 538 6.53 -12.81 -18.05
CA CYS A 538 7.42 -13.75 -18.73
C CYS A 538 7.06 -15.20 -18.36
N PRO A 539 6.12 -15.86 -19.06
CA PRO A 539 5.65 -17.21 -18.73
C PRO A 539 6.77 -18.25 -18.65
N ASP A 540 7.77 -18.16 -19.55
CA ASP A 540 8.94 -19.04 -19.62
C ASP A 540 9.77 -18.99 -18.32
N LEU A 541 9.88 -17.80 -17.72
CA LEU A 541 10.62 -17.61 -16.47
C LEU A 541 9.85 -18.21 -15.30
N VAL A 542 8.52 -18.09 -15.29
CA VAL A 542 7.69 -18.69 -14.24
C VAL A 542 7.72 -20.22 -14.32
N GLU A 543 7.70 -20.78 -15.52
CA GLU A 543 7.85 -22.21 -15.74
C GLU A 543 9.21 -22.72 -15.20
N HIS A 544 10.30 -22.05 -15.60
CA HIS A 544 11.65 -22.41 -15.17
C HIS A 544 11.88 -22.27 -13.65
N VAL A 545 11.47 -21.17 -13.01
CA VAL A 545 11.68 -21.02 -11.54
C VAL A 545 10.79 -21.96 -10.71
N LEU A 546 9.77 -22.57 -11.30
CA LEU A 546 8.91 -23.54 -10.62
C LEU A 546 9.30 -25.01 -10.88
N SER A 547 10.10 -25.30 -11.91
CA SER A 547 10.54 -26.66 -12.27
C SER A 547 11.91 -27.07 -11.69
N VAL A 548 12.71 -26.12 -11.20
CA VAL A 548 14.10 -26.29 -10.69
C VAL A 548 14.15 -26.39 -9.16
#